data_AF-A0A7C5F2N7-F1
#
_entry.id   AF-A0A7C5F2N7-F1
#
_cell.length_a   1.000
_cell.length_b   1.000
_cell.length_c   1.000
_cell.angle_alpha   90.00
_cell.angle_beta   90.00
_cell.angle_gamma   90.00
#
_symmetry.space_group_name_H-M   'P 1'
#
loop_
_entity.id
_entity.type
_entity.pdbx_description
1 polymer ?
#
loop_
_entity_poly.entity_id
_entity_poly.type
_entity_poly.pdbx_seq_one_letter_code
_entity_poly.pdbx_strand_id
1 'polypeptide(L)'
;MARENVPDVVIQRLPLYLRSLVHIAERGQKIVSSTELGTWAGVSAAQIRKDLSYFGEFGKQGLGYDVDFLIEQLRRILKSDQTWHMLIVGAGAL
;
A
#
# COMPACT_ATOMS: atom_id res chain seq x y z
N MET A 1 9.97 12.65 4.69
CA MET A 1 9.13 13.77 4.22
C MET A 1 8.47 13.35 2.93
N ALA A 2 7.14 13.23 2.90
CA ALA A 2 6.43 13.01 1.64
C ALA A 2 6.71 14.22 0.73
N ARG A 3 7.20 13.96 -0.48
CA ARG A 3 7.39 15.01 -1.49
C ARG A 3 6.05 15.70 -1.71
N GLU A 4 6.04 17.03 -1.72
CA GLU A 4 4.86 17.92 -1.63
C GLU A 4 3.75 17.75 -2.71
N ASN A 5 3.76 16.72 -3.55
CA ASN A 5 2.78 16.52 -4.63
C ASN A 5 2.41 15.04 -4.86
N VAL A 6 2.06 14.30 -3.80
CA VAL A 6 1.41 12.99 -3.98
C VAL A 6 -0.08 13.23 -4.21
N PRO A 7 -0.67 12.78 -5.33
CA PRO A 7 -2.10 12.96 -5.56
C PRO A 7 -2.94 12.20 -4.54
N ASP A 8 -4.05 12.80 -4.08
CA ASP A 8 -4.95 12.18 -3.11
C ASP A 8 -5.47 10.80 -3.56
N VAL A 9 -5.72 10.64 -4.86
CA VAL A 9 -6.16 9.36 -5.45
C VAL A 9 -5.13 8.24 -5.25
N VAL A 10 -3.84 8.58 -5.17
CA VAL A 10 -2.77 7.61 -4.89
C VAL A 10 -2.84 7.20 -3.42
N ILE A 11 -2.99 8.16 -2.51
CA ILE A 11 -3.10 7.93 -1.06
C ILE A 11 -4.30 7.03 -0.77
N GLN A 12 -5.45 7.28 -1.41
CA GLN A 12 -6.66 6.46 -1.27
C GLN A 12 -6.48 5.01 -1.74
N ARG A 13 -5.54 4.73 -2.65
CA ARG A 13 -5.26 3.36 -3.12
C ARG A 13 -4.27 2.59 -2.26
N LEU A 14 -3.45 3.26 -1.44
CA LEU A 14 -2.46 2.56 -0.62
C LEU A 14 -3.06 1.52 0.35
N PRO A 15 -4.21 1.75 1.02
CA PRO A 15 -4.82 0.73 1.88
C PRO A 15 -5.22 -0.53 1.10
N LEU A 16 -5.61 -0.39 -0.17
CA LEU A 16 -5.94 -1.50 -1.05
C LEU A 16 -4.71 -2.34 -1.38
N TYR A 17 -3.58 -1.68 -1.68
CA TYR A 17 -2.30 -2.36 -1.89
C TYR A 17 -1.83 -3.07 -0.62
N LEU A 18 -1.89 -2.39 0.54
CA LEU A 18 -1.51 -2.97 1.82
C LEU A 18 -2.33 -4.23 2.14
N ARG A 19 -3.65 -4.18 1.98
CA ARG A 19 -4.52 -5.35 2.20
C ARG A 19 -4.16 -6.50 1.26
N SER A 20 -3.93 -6.20 -0.02
CA SER A 20 -3.54 -7.19 -1.02
C SER A 20 -2.20 -7.85 -0.67
N LEU A 21 -1.23 -7.06 -0.22
CA LEU A 21 0.09 -7.56 0.19
C LEU A 21 0.03 -8.42 1.44
N VAL A 22 -0.79 -8.05 2.44
CA VAL A 22 -0.98 -8.87 3.64
C VAL A 22 -1.52 -10.25 3.26
N HIS A 23 -2.50 -10.32 2.36
CA HIS A 23 -3.04 -11.59 1.86
C HIS A 23 -2.02 -12.42 1.08
N ILE A 24 -1.12 -11.75 0.35
CA ILE A 24 0.01 -12.41 -0.35
C ILE A 24 1.04 -12.95 0.66
N ALA A 25 1.34 -12.19 1.71
CA ALA A 25 2.25 -12.60 2.78
C ALA A 25 1.71 -13.82 3.54
N GLU A 26 0.40 -13.86 3.84
CA GLU A 26 -0.28 -15.00 4.47
C GLU A 26 -0.17 -16.29 3.65
N ARG A 27 0.04 -16.18 2.33
CA ARG A 27 0.29 -17.32 1.43
C ARG A 27 1.76 -17.74 1.38
N GLY A 28 2.63 -17.10 2.16
CA GLY A 28 4.06 -17.39 2.23
C GLY A 28 4.88 -16.83 1.07
N GLN A 29 4.30 -15.95 0.24
CA GLN A 29 4.98 -15.38 -0.90
C GLN A 29 5.84 -14.18 -0.47
N LYS A 30 7.14 -14.25 -0.75
CA LYS A 30 8.12 -13.22 -0.36
C LYS A 30 8.31 -12.12 -1.40
N ILE A 31 8.08 -12.45 -2.67
CA ILE A 31 8.29 -11.54 -3.79
C ILE A 31 7.01 -11.49 -4.63
N VAL A 32 6.56 -10.29 -4.95
CA VAL A 32 5.36 -10.06 -5.77
C VAL A 32 5.68 -9.14 -6.95
N SER A 33 5.14 -9.45 -8.12
CA SER A 33 5.27 -8.56 -9.29
C SER A 33 4.20 -7.46 -9.29
N SER A 34 4.44 -6.34 -9.96
CA SER A 34 3.41 -5.30 -10.16
C SER A 34 2.14 -5.83 -10.88
N THR A 35 2.29 -6.84 -11.74
CA THR A 35 1.16 -7.49 -12.42
C THR A 35 0.33 -8.31 -11.45
N GLU A 36 0.98 -9.13 -10.64
CA GLU A 36 0.33 -9.99 -9.65
C GLU A 36 -0.35 -9.16 -8.55
N LEU A 37 0.35 -8.16 -8.00
CA LEU A 37 -0.26 -7.21 -7.06
C LEU A 37 -1.46 -6.50 -7.71
N GLY A 38 -1.37 -6.21 -9.00
CA GLY A 38 -2.47 -5.64 -9.78
C GLY A 38 -3.68 -6.54 -9.89
N THR A 39 -3.48 -7.85 -10.07
CA THR A 39 -4.56 -8.84 -10.05
C THR A 39 -5.27 -8.88 -8.71
N TRP A 40 -4.53 -8.84 -7.60
CA TRP A 40 -5.11 -8.82 -6.24
C TRP A 40 -5.81 -7.50 -5.91
N ALA A 41 -5.21 -6.38 -6.31
CA ALA A 41 -5.72 -5.05 -6.01
C ALA A 41 -6.78 -4.55 -7.01
N GLY A 42 -6.97 -5.22 -8.16
CA GLY A 42 -7.83 -4.72 -9.24
C GLY A 42 -7.29 -3.45 -9.93
N VAL A 43 -5.96 -3.29 -9.96
CA VAL A 43 -5.29 -2.10 -10.52
C VAL A 43 -4.25 -2.51 -11.55
N SER A 44 -4.05 -1.72 -12.61
CA SER A 44 -3.05 -2.06 -13.62
C SER A 44 -1.62 -2.00 -13.08
N ALA A 45 -0.75 -2.88 -13.58
CA ALA A 45 0.67 -2.92 -13.19
C ALA A 45 1.38 -1.57 -13.40
N ALA A 46 1.02 -0.84 -14.46
CA ALA A 46 1.55 0.49 -14.74
C ALA A 46 1.13 1.51 -13.67
N GLN A 47 -0.13 1.46 -13.24
CA GLN A 47 -0.62 2.34 -12.19
C GLN A 47 0.02 2.04 -10.83
N ILE A 48 0.22 0.77 -10.49
CA ILE A 48 0.94 0.37 -9.26
C ILE A 48 2.37 0.92 -9.27
N ARG A 49 3.11 0.73 -10.37
CA ARG A 49 4.49 1.26 -10.48
C ARG A 49 4.51 2.78 -10.31
N LYS A 50 3.57 3.48 -10.96
CA LYS A 50 3.44 4.94 -10.85
C LYS A 50 3.13 5.37 -9.42
N ASP A 51 2.15 4.75 -8.78
CA ASP A 51 1.73 5.04 -7.40
C ASP A 51 2.87 4.84 -6.41
N LEU A 52 3.55 3.70 -6.49
CA LEU A 52 4.68 3.39 -5.61
C LEU A 52 5.86 4.35 -5.88
N SER A 53 6.11 4.77 -7.13
CA SER A 53 7.20 5.69 -7.44
C SER A 53 7.12 7.06 -6.73
N TYR A 54 5.92 7.49 -6.30
CA TYR A 54 5.75 8.73 -5.52
C TYR A 54 6.41 8.68 -4.14
N PHE A 55 6.58 7.49 -3.55
CA PHE A 55 7.08 7.33 -2.18
C PHE A 55 8.50 6.77 -2.09
N GLY A 56 9.12 6.45 -3.24
CA GLY A 56 10.49 5.94 -3.32
C GLY A 56 10.63 4.75 -4.27
N GLU A 57 11.82 4.15 -4.24
CA GLU A 57 12.11 2.93 -4.99
C GLU A 57 11.81 1.71 -4.11
N PHE A 58 10.69 1.04 -4.38
CA PHE A 58 10.23 -0.11 -3.57
C PHE A 58 10.66 -1.48 -4.09
N GLY A 59 11.43 -1.54 -5.19
CA GLY A 59 11.81 -2.81 -5.80
C GLY A 59 13.04 -2.70 -6.67
N LYS A 60 13.60 -3.86 -7.03
CA LYS A 60 14.68 -3.98 -8.01
C LYS A 60 14.09 -4.30 -9.38
N GLN A 61 14.56 -3.60 -10.42
CA GLN A 61 14.11 -3.77 -11.79
C GLN A 61 14.25 -5.25 -12.20
N GLY A 62 13.13 -5.89 -12.57
CA GLY A 62 13.09 -7.30 -13.00
C GLY A 62 12.89 -8.36 -11.90
N LEU A 63 12.98 -8.00 -10.61
CA LEU A 63 12.80 -8.95 -9.49
C LEU A 63 11.41 -8.87 -8.85
N GLY A 64 10.77 -7.71 -8.86
CA GLY A 64 9.51 -7.47 -8.15
C GLY A 64 9.73 -6.73 -6.84
N TYR A 65 8.71 -6.77 -5.99
CA TYR A 65 8.71 -6.14 -4.66
C TYR A 65 8.84 -7.20 -3.59
N ASP A 66 9.71 -6.95 -2.61
CA ASP A 66 9.70 -7.72 -1.38
C ASP A 66 8.42 -7.41 -0.60
N VAL A 67 7.65 -8.45 -0.31
CA VAL A 67 6.30 -8.33 0.24
C VAL A 67 6.34 -7.76 1.65
N ASP A 68 7.20 -8.29 2.51
CA ASP A 68 7.31 -7.86 3.91
C ASP A 68 7.82 -6.42 4.00
N PHE A 69 8.86 -6.10 3.22
CA PHE A 69 9.38 -4.74 3.11
C PHE A 69 8.31 -3.76 2.62
N LEU A 70 7.57 -4.11 1.56
CA LEU A 70 6.55 -3.22 1.00
C LEU A 70 5.39 -3.00 1.96
N ILE A 71 4.97 -4.03 2.71
CA ILE A 71 3.97 -3.92 3.79
C ILE A 71 4.45 -2.92 4.83
N GLU A 72 5.68 -3.05 5.30
CA GLU A 72 6.25 -2.17 6.32
C GLU A 72 6.29 -0.72 5.84
N GLN A 73 6.74 -0.48 4.60
CA GLN A 73 6.80 0.86 4.04
C GLN A 73 5.40 1.47 3.86
N LEU A 74 4.43 0.72 3.35
CA LEU A 74 3.06 1.21 3.21
C LEU A 74 2.41 1.51 4.57
N ARG A 75 2.66 0.70 5.61
CA ARG A 75 2.19 0.98 6.97
C ARG A 75 2.75 2.31 7.50
N ARG A 76 4.05 2.55 7.32
CA ARG A 76 4.72 3.80 7.70
C ARG A 76 4.16 5.01 6.94
N ILE A 77 3.92 4.88 5.63
CA ILE A 77 3.33 5.96 4.81
C ILE A 77 1.91 6.28 5.29
N LEU A 78 1.11 5.26 5.57
CA LEU A 78 -0.27 5.40 6.02
C LEU A 78 -0.40 5.81 7.49
N LYS A 79 0.72 5.83 8.26
CA LYS A 79 0.71 6.00 9.72
C LYS A 79 -0.25 5.02 10.41
N SER A 80 -0.41 3.83 9.83
CA SER A 80 -1.27 2.75 10.34
C SER A 80 -0.61 2.00 11.51
N ASP A 81 0.65 2.31 11.80
CA ASP A 81 1.42 1.86 12.96
C ASP A 81 1.25 2.77 14.19
N GLN A 82 0.39 3.79 14.11
CA GLN A 82 0.15 4.75 15.19
C GLN A 82 -1.21 4.52 15.87
N THR A 83 -1.26 4.76 17.18
CA THR A 83 -2.51 4.76 17.93
C THR A 83 -3.20 6.10 17.72
N TRP A 84 -4.39 6.09 17.12
CA TRP A 84 -5.20 7.29 16.94
C TRP A 84 -6.18 7.41 18.10
N HIS A 85 -6.05 8.48 18.89
CA HIS A 85 -7.05 8.81 19.91
C HIS A 85 -8.28 9.38 19.20
N MET A 86 -9.33 8.58 19.09
CA MET A 86 -10.57 8.95 18.42
C MET A 86 -11.72 8.96 19.42
N LEU A 87 -12.65 9.89 19.26
CA LEU A 87 -13.89 9.97 20.04
C LEU A 87 -15.06 10.15 19.08
N ILE A 88 -16.11 9.37 19.28
CA ILE A 88 -17.34 9.39 18.47
C ILE A 88 -18.35 10.26 19.22
N VAL A 89 -18.85 11.31 18.59
CA VAL A 89 -19.90 12.17 19.16
C VAL A 89 -21.19 11.97 18.37
N GLY A 90 -22.21 11.44 19.05
CA GLY A 90 -23.48 11.03 18.45
C GLY A 90 -23.48 9.57 18.01
N ALA A 91 -23.92 8.67 18.89
CA ALA A 91 -24.18 7.26 18.59
C ALA A 91 -25.68 7.03 18.34
N GLY A 92 -26.24 7.76 17.36
CA GLY A 92 -27.53 7.40 16.75
C GLY A 92 -27.39 6.11 15.93
N ALA A 93 -28.50 5.55 15.44
CA ALA A 93 -28.45 4.36 14.60
C ALA A 93 -27.56 4.59 13.36
N LEU A 94 -26.55 3.72 13.20
CA LEU A 94 -25.60 3.66 12.08
C LEU A 94 -26.23 3.12 10.80
#